data_AF-A0A7J2XBC6-F1
#
_entry.id   AF-A0A7J2XBC6-F1
#
_cell.length_a   1.000
_cell.length_b   1.000
_cell.length_c   1.000
_cell.angle_alpha   90.00
_cell.angle_beta   90.00
_cell.angle_gamma   90.00
#
_symmetry.space_group_name_H-M   'P 1'
#
loop_
_entity.id
_entity.type
_entity.pdbx_description
1 polymer ?
#
loop_
_entity_poly.entity_id
_entity_poly.type
_entity_poly.pdbx_seq_one_letter_code
_entity_poly.pdbx_strand_id
1 'polypeptide(L)'
;MKISMKIYKKGEDILIGACDEELLGKRLREGKLRLHVKKTFYGGRLVDEKTFEKYLKEATIANLVGERTVNCAKRLGYVNPECILYIQGIPHAQVVKMI
;
A
#
# COMPACT_ATOMS: atom_id res chain seq x y z
N MET A 1 7.92 14.10 -0.02
CA MET A 1 7.83 12.87 -0.83
C MET A 1 6.38 12.43 -0.92
N LYS A 2 5.97 11.82 -2.03
CA LYS A 2 4.59 11.43 -2.35
C LYS A 2 4.38 9.92 -2.19
N ILE A 3 3.12 9.52 -2.29
CA ILE A 3 2.66 8.13 -2.40
C ILE A 3 2.15 7.94 -3.82
N SER A 4 2.61 6.90 -4.51
CA SER A 4 2.00 6.44 -5.76
C SER A 4 0.85 5.51 -5.42
N MET A 5 -0.33 5.79 -5.99
CA MET A 5 -1.54 5.03 -5.70
C MET A 5 -2.34 4.77 -6.97
N LYS A 6 -2.85 3.55 -7.11
CA LYS A 6 -3.80 3.16 -8.15
C LYS A 6 -5.02 2.47 -7.54
N ILE A 7 -6.19 2.83 -8.09
CA ILE A 7 -7.49 2.36 -7.63
C ILE A 7 -8.04 1.38 -8.65
N TYR A 8 -8.58 0.27 -8.16
CA TYR A 8 -9.27 -0.76 -8.92
C TYR A 8 -10.66 -0.92 -8.32
N LYS A 9 -11.68 -0.90 -9.18
CA LYS A 9 -13.07 -1.11 -8.78
C LYS A 9 -13.61 -2.36 -9.45
N LYS A 10 -14.24 -3.25 -8.69
CA LYS A 10 -14.91 -4.44 -9.23
C LYS A 10 -16.14 -4.73 -8.38
N GLY A 11 -17.33 -4.50 -8.93
CA GLY A 11 -18.57 -4.53 -8.14
C GLY A 11 -18.50 -3.49 -7.03
N GLU A 12 -18.78 -3.92 -5.80
CA GLU A 12 -18.71 -3.07 -4.59
C GLU A 12 -17.28 -2.97 -4.02
N ASP A 13 -16.35 -3.79 -4.48
CA ASP A 13 -14.98 -3.78 -4.00
C ASP A 13 -14.14 -2.63 -4.57
N ILE A 14 -13.42 -1.95 -3.68
CA ILE A 14 -12.45 -0.92 -3.98
C ILE A 14 -11.08 -1.39 -3.49
N LEU A 15 -10.23 -1.80 -4.43
CA LEU A 15 -8.84 -2.16 -4.18
C LEU A 15 -7.92 -0.97 -4.44
N ILE A 16 -7.02 -0.71 -3.50
CA ILE A 16 -5.92 0.24 -3.66
C ILE A 16 -4.58 -0.49 -3.67
N GLY A 17 -3.79 -0.28 -4.74
CA GLY A 17 -2.36 -0.54 -4.73
C GLY A 17 -1.62 0.77 -4.44
N ALA A 18 -0.86 0.83 -3.34
CA ALA A 18 -0.13 2.04 -2.97
C ALA A 18 1.32 1.73 -2.56
N CYS A 19 2.25 2.59 -2.97
CA CYS A 19 3.63 2.53 -2.51
C CYS A 19 4.24 3.92 -2.30
N ASP A 20 5.27 3.99 -1.47
CA ASP A 20 6.17 5.14 -1.41
C ASP A 20 6.79 5.35 -2.82
N GLU A 21 6.79 6.59 -3.33
CA GLU A 21 7.07 6.88 -4.75
C GLU A 21 8.43 6.34 -5.25
N GLU A 22 9.46 6.37 -4.41
CA GLU A 22 10.81 5.88 -4.65
C GLU A 22 10.91 4.36 -4.74
N LEU A 23 9.86 3.63 -4.34
CA LEU A 23 9.78 2.18 -4.45
C LEU A 23 9.15 1.73 -5.77
N LEU A 24 8.51 2.65 -6.51
CA LEU A 24 7.78 2.30 -7.71
C LEU A 24 8.71 1.71 -8.79
N GLY A 25 8.40 0.49 -9.24
CA GLY A 25 9.20 -0.28 -10.20
C GLY A 25 10.34 -1.10 -9.58
N LYS A 26 10.59 -0.98 -8.27
CA LYS A 26 11.62 -1.78 -7.59
C LYS A 26 11.18 -3.23 -7.39
N ARG A 27 12.17 -4.11 -7.24
CA ARG A 27 12.01 -5.52 -6.88
C ARG A 27 12.68 -5.74 -5.52
N LEU A 28 11.88 -6.02 -4.50
CA LEU A 28 12.33 -6.31 -3.14
C LEU A 28 12.46 -7.81 -2.95
N ARG A 29 13.54 -8.26 -2.32
CA ARG A 29 13.82 -9.69 -2.08
C ARG A 29 14.52 -9.92 -0.75
N GLU A 30 13.98 -10.81 0.07
CA GLU A 30 14.58 -11.21 1.35
C GLU A 30 14.20 -12.65 1.69
N GLY A 31 15.21 -13.53 1.76
CA GLY A 31 14.97 -14.98 1.90
C GLY A 31 14.03 -15.51 0.81
N LYS A 32 12.86 -16.02 1.24
CA LYS A 32 11.82 -16.53 0.34
C LYS A 32 10.86 -15.44 -0.17
N LEU A 33 10.87 -14.25 0.44
CA LEU A 33 9.96 -13.16 0.10
C LEU A 33 10.42 -12.47 -1.19
N ARG A 34 9.49 -12.29 -2.13
CA ARG A 34 9.73 -11.57 -3.38
C ARG A 34 8.54 -10.68 -3.70
N LEU A 35 8.78 -9.37 -3.77
CA LEU A 35 7.77 -8.38 -4.12
C LEU A 35 8.27 -7.51 -5.27
N HIS A 36 7.48 -7.42 -6.35
CA HIS A 36 7.75 -6.48 -7.43
C HIS A 36 6.71 -5.36 -7.34
N VAL A 37 7.16 -4.14 -7.03
CA VAL A 37 6.32 -2.94 -6.96
C VAL A 37 5.99 -2.48 -8.38
N LYS A 38 5.27 -3.33 -9.12
CA LYS A 38 5.02 -3.17 -10.56
C LYS A 38 4.33 -1.85 -10.85
N LYS A 39 4.88 -1.06 -11.78
CA LYS A 39 4.27 0.19 -12.27
C LYS A 39 2.83 -0.01 -12.77
N THR A 40 2.52 -1.16 -13.35
CA THR A 40 1.17 -1.47 -13.83
C THR A 40 0.14 -1.67 -12.71
N PHE A 41 0.59 -2.04 -11.50
CA PHE A 41 -0.25 -2.28 -10.33
C PHE A 41 -0.26 -1.12 -9.34
N TYR A 42 0.91 -0.62 -8.94
CA TYR A 42 1.06 0.45 -7.95
C TYR A 42 1.13 1.85 -8.59
N GLY A 43 1.49 1.93 -9.87
CA GLY A 43 1.75 3.20 -10.56
C GLY A 43 0.46 3.86 -11.02
N GLY A 44 0.11 4.96 -10.37
CA GLY A 44 -1.06 5.76 -10.70
C GLY A 44 -0.85 7.22 -10.31
N ARG A 45 -1.77 7.75 -9.50
CA ARG A 45 -1.72 9.14 -9.03
C ARG A 45 -0.62 9.30 -7.97
N LEU A 46 0.13 10.38 -8.05
CA LEU A 46 1.01 10.81 -6.96
C LEU A 46 0.22 11.70 -6.01
N VAL A 47 0.07 11.26 -4.76
CA VAL A 47 -0.76 11.94 -3.76
C VAL A 47 0.05 12.22 -2.50
N ASP A 48 -0.39 13.21 -1.72
CA ASP A 48 0.09 13.38 -0.35
C ASP A 48 -0.63 12.42 0.61
N GLU A 49 -0.14 12.38 1.84
CA GLU A 49 -0.65 11.48 2.88
C GLU A 49 -2.12 11.79 3.25
N LYS A 50 -2.50 13.07 3.37
CA LYS A 50 -3.89 13.47 3.66
C LYS A 50 -4.86 12.99 2.59
N THR A 51 -4.47 13.07 1.32
CA THR A 51 -5.29 12.57 0.20
C THR A 51 -5.34 11.04 0.23
N PHE A 52 -4.20 10.39 0.46
CA PHE A 52 -4.13 8.94 0.58
C PHE A 52 -5.03 8.39 1.70
N GLU A 53 -5.04 9.05 2.87
CA GLU A 53 -5.92 8.70 4.00
C GLU A 53 -7.41 8.66 3.62
N LYS A 54 -7.88 9.61 2.80
CA LYS A 54 -9.28 9.64 2.35
C LYS A 54 -9.61 8.41 1.50
N TYR A 55 -8.77 8.07 0.53
CA TYR A 55 -8.97 6.89 -0.30
C TYR A 55 -8.85 5.59 0.49
N LEU A 56 -7.90 5.52 1.44
CA LEU A 56 -7.71 4.32 2.25
C LEU A 56 -8.91 4.04 3.17
N LYS A 57 -9.62 5.08 3.63
CA LYS A 57 -10.88 4.93 4.40
C LYS A 57 -11.97 4.26 3.57
N GLU A 58 -12.11 4.64 2.31
CA GLU A 58 -13.11 4.11 1.36
C GLU A 58 -12.77 2.72 0.80
N ALA A 59 -11.49 2.33 0.79
CA ALA A 59 -11.06 1.05 0.22
C ALA A 59 -11.55 -0.16 1.02
N THR A 60 -11.99 -1.20 0.32
CA THR A 60 -12.26 -2.54 0.88
C THR A 60 -10.98 -3.36 0.97
N ILE A 61 -10.06 -3.16 0.03
CA ILE A 61 -8.78 -3.87 -0.02
C ILE A 61 -7.64 -2.87 -0.22
N ALA A 62 -6.54 -3.03 0.50
CA ALA A 62 -5.34 -2.24 0.27
C ALA A 62 -4.09 -3.11 0.26
N ASN A 63 -3.18 -2.85 -0.68
CA ASN A 63 -1.85 -3.45 -0.74
C ASN A 63 -0.81 -2.32 -0.67
N LEU A 64 -0.06 -2.28 0.43
CA LEU A 64 0.74 -1.14 0.86
C LEU A 64 2.22 -1.50 0.93
N VAL A 65 3.09 -0.65 0.40
CA VAL A 65 4.54 -0.89 0.37
C VAL A 65 5.31 0.40 0.68
N GLY A 66 6.08 0.41 1.76
CA GLY A 66 6.89 1.55 2.17
C GLY A 66 6.40 2.19 3.47
N GLU A 67 7.29 2.94 4.10
CA GLU A 67 7.10 3.52 5.43
C GLU A 67 5.89 4.46 5.46
N ARG A 68 5.73 5.33 4.47
CA ARG A 68 4.65 6.32 4.50
C ARG A 68 3.29 5.65 4.32
N THR A 69 3.16 4.75 3.36
CA THR A 69 1.90 4.02 3.11
C THR A 69 1.48 3.14 4.29
N VAL A 70 2.41 2.35 4.86
CA VAL A 70 2.10 1.43 5.97
C VAL A 70 1.86 2.20 7.27
N ASN A 71 2.66 3.22 7.60
CA ASN A 71 2.45 4.00 8.81
C ASN A 71 1.13 4.78 8.78
N CYS A 72 0.70 5.27 7.61
CA CYS A 72 -0.61 5.88 7.44
C CYS A 72 -1.74 4.89 7.83
N ALA A 73 -1.71 3.67 7.28
CA ALA A 73 -2.70 2.64 7.61
C ALA A 73 -2.66 2.22 9.08
N LYS A 74 -1.46 2.15 9.67
CA LYS A 74 -1.25 1.86 11.10
C LYS A 74 -1.89 2.94 11.99
N ARG A 75 -1.66 4.23 11.70
CA ARG A 75 -2.27 5.34 12.46
C ARG A 75 -3.78 5.37 12.36
N LEU A 76 -4.34 4.95 11.23
CA LEU A 76 -5.79 4.83 11.03
C LEU A 76 -6.38 3.57 11.69
N GLY A 77 -5.56 2.70 12.29
CA GLY A 77 -6.01 1.46 12.93
C GLY A 77 -6.35 0.32 11.96
N TYR A 78 -5.98 0.43 10.69
CA TYR A 78 -6.26 -0.59 9.67
C TYR A 78 -5.20 -1.70 9.59
N VAL A 79 -4.02 -1.48 10.17
CA VAL A 79 -2.92 -2.45 10.19
C VAL A 79 -2.45 -2.63 11.63
N ASN A 80 -2.49 -3.87 12.12
CA ASN A 80 -1.82 -4.25 13.36
C ASN A 80 -0.29 -4.22 13.11
N PRO A 81 0.51 -3.50 13.94
CA PRO A 81 1.97 -3.48 13.82
C PRO A 81 2.62 -4.87 13.76
N GLU A 82 2.07 -5.87 14.45
CA GLU A 82 2.59 -7.23 14.48
C GLU A 82 2.35 -8.00 13.16
N CYS A 83 1.47 -7.49 12.29
CA CYS A 83 1.16 -8.06 10.99
C CYS A 83 1.95 -7.39 9.84
N ILE A 84 2.89 -6.50 10.14
CA ILE A 84 3.73 -5.84 9.13
C ILE A 84 4.86 -6.79 8.71
N LEU A 85 4.93 -7.09 7.42
CA LEU A 85 6.05 -7.82 6.84
C LEU A 85 7.14 -6.83 6.44
N TYR A 86 8.40 -7.20 6.67
CA TYR A 86 9.54 -6.44 6.19
C TYR A 86 10.24 -7.22 5.09
N ILE A 87 10.59 -6.53 4.00
CA ILE A 87 11.35 -7.09 2.87
C ILE A 87 12.49 -6.13 2.56
N GLN A 88 13.73 -6.52 2.89
CA GLN A 88 14.90 -5.63 2.82
C GLN A 88 14.72 -4.38 3.69
N GLY A 89 14.14 -4.55 4.88
CA GLY A 89 13.82 -3.45 5.79
C GLY A 89 12.66 -2.54 5.33
N ILE A 90 12.05 -2.78 4.17
CA ILE A 90 10.89 -2.01 3.70
C ILE A 90 9.60 -2.66 4.25
N PRO A 91 8.73 -1.91 4.93
CA PRO A 91 7.48 -2.45 5.44
C PRO A 91 6.47 -2.69 4.32
N HIS A 92 5.69 -3.75 4.47
CA HIS A 92 4.63 -4.17 3.58
C HIS A 92 3.44 -4.67 4.42
N ALA A 93 2.24 -4.27 4.04
CA ALA A 93 1.01 -4.73 4.67
C ALA A 93 -0.12 -4.87 3.65
N GLN A 94 -1.06 -5.74 3.96
CA GLN A 94 -2.32 -5.87 3.23
C GLN A 94 -3.50 -5.68 4.19
N VAL A 95 -4.53 -4.99 3.71
CA VAL A 95 -5.77 -4.75 4.46
C VAL A 95 -6.91 -5.35 3.65
N VAL A 96 -7.81 -6.06 4.33
CA VAL A 96 -9.11 -6.49 3.79
C VAL A 96 -10.17 -6.10 4.81
N LYS A 97 -11.16 -5.34 4.38
CA LYS A 97 -12.33 -4.96 5.18
C LYS A 97 -13.54 -5.70 4.64
N MET A 98 -14.20 -6.47 5.50
CA MET A 98 -15.53 -6.98 5.20
C MET A 98 -16.52 -5.87 5.52
N ILE A 99 -17.31 -5.47 4.52
CA ILE A 99 -18.43 -4.55 4.69
C ILE A 99 -19.69 -5.37 4.97
#